data_AF-A0A821KK64-F1
#
_entry.id   AF-A0A821KK64-F1
#
_cell.length_a   1.000
_cell.length_b   1.000
_cell.length_c   1.000
_cell.angle_alpha   90.00
_cell.angle_beta   90.00
_cell.angle_gamma   90.00
#
_symmetry.space_group_name_H-M   'P 1'
#
loop_
_entity.id
_entity.type
_entity.pdbx_description
1 polymer ?
#
loop_
_entity_poly.entity_id
_entity_poly.type
_entity_poly.pdbx_seq_one_letter_code
_entity_poly.pdbx_strand_id
1 'polypeptide(L)'
;MCKSEILCYNKSIVSLLQRMTNLEELALYIFVGQRTCLDGNCLKNDIINHLPRLNKFTFNIRSFIYDLDQADLLSKEYIQDTFKGLGDIQVISCVDYFPKQRTGQCHFYSYPYTLTYYNNITNNFTDGLFKFVREVSLFDEHPFEHEFFIRIARAFPLLENLSMINQTQQKQKLNNNNEHLSIIEYLHLNQLRFIDTHDDYVEQFLVNTNTCLPKNIRLFIHYDSLKRVTNNFT
;
A
#
# COMPACT_ATOMS: atom_id res chain seq x y z
N MET A 1 10.28 -22.04 2.43
CA MET A 1 9.37 -23.15 2.78
C MET A 1 8.38 -22.63 3.81
N CYS A 2 7.18 -22.21 3.37
CA CYS A 2 6.05 -21.93 4.25
C CYS A 2 4.78 -22.22 3.43
N LYS A 3 4.19 -23.41 3.63
CA LYS A 3 2.90 -23.80 3.06
C LYS A 3 1.81 -23.26 3.98
N SER A 4 1.44 -22.01 3.82
CA SER A 4 0.34 -21.36 4.55
C SER A 4 -0.35 -20.42 3.56
N GLU A 5 -1.67 -20.22 3.67
CA GLU A 5 -2.45 -19.14 3.02
C GLU A 5 -3.48 -19.46 1.89
N ILE A 6 -3.82 -20.71 1.55
CA ILE A 6 -5.13 -21.01 0.90
C ILE A 6 -6.20 -21.32 1.96
N LEU A 7 -5.80 -21.53 3.21
CA LEU A 7 -6.64 -22.08 4.27
C LEU A 7 -7.52 -21.05 5.03
N CYS A 8 -7.41 -19.73 4.81
CA CYS A 8 -8.08 -18.75 5.69
C CYS A 8 -9.30 -18.00 5.12
N TYR A 9 -9.41 -17.70 3.82
CA TYR A 9 -10.54 -16.87 3.34
C TYR A 9 -11.89 -17.61 3.47
N ASN A 10 -12.08 -18.71 2.75
CA ASN A 10 -13.36 -19.45 2.79
C ASN A 10 -13.62 -20.10 4.17
N LYS A 11 -12.61 -20.73 4.77
CA LYS A 11 -12.79 -21.46 6.02
C LYS A 11 -12.88 -20.54 7.25
N SER A 12 -12.11 -19.46 7.30
CA SER A 12 -12.02 -18.62 8.51
C SER A 12 -12.81 -17.33 8.41
N ILE A 13 -12.84 -16.67 7.24
CA ILE A 13 -13.55 -15.39 7.07
C ILE A 13 -15.00 -15.64 6.67
N VAL A 14 -15.23 -16.28 5.52
CA VAL A 14 -16.58 -16.48 4.96
C VAL A 14 -17.47 -17.25 5.93
N SER A 15 -17.00 -18.39 6.45
CA SER A 15 -17.80 -19.21 7.37
C SER A 15 -18.15 -18.51 8.69
N LEU A 16 -17.33 -17.54 9.13
CA LEU A 16 -17.58 -16.75 10.32
C LEU A 16 -18.60 -15.64 10.02
N LEU A 17 -18.35 -14.88 8.95
CA LEU A 17 -19.21 -13.77 8.54
C LEU A 17 -20.64 -14.26 8.24
N GLN A 18 -20.79 -15.40 7.57
CA GLN A 18 -22.12 -15.98 7.28
C GLN A 18 -22.94 -16.32 8.53
N ARG A 19 -22.32 -16.45 9.71
CA ARG A 19 -23.02 -16.67 10.99
C ARG A 19 -23.44 -15.36 11.67
N MET A 20 -22.89 -14.23 11.24
CA MET A 20 -23.13 -12.90 11.81
C MET A 20 -24.31 -12.21 11.08
N THR A 21 -25.45 -12.88 10.96
CA THR A 21 -26.59 -12.41 10.14
C THR A 21 -27.20 -11.07 10.58
N ASN A 22 -26.88 -10.62 11.80
CA ASN A 22 -27.31 -9.33 12.35
C ASN A 22 -26.27 -8.21 12.17
N LEU A 23 -25.15 -8.47 11.48
CA LEU A 23 -24.11 -7.47 11.25
C LEU A 23 -24.62 -6.37 10.32
N GLU A 24 -24.55 -5.12 10.80
CA GLU A 24 -24.99 -3.94 10.04
C GLU A 24 -23.83 -3.20 9.38
N GLU A 25 -22.67 -3.15 10.04
CA GLU A 25 -21.46 -2.52 9.51
C GLU A 25 -20.28 -3.52 9.49
N LEU A 26 -19.53 -3.54 8.38
CA LEU A 26 -18.31 -4.34 8.24
C LEU A 26 -17.22 -3.51 7.56
N ALA A 27 -16.06 -3.42 8.22
CA ALA A 27 -14.82 -2.93 7.62
C ALA A 27 -13.86 -4.11 7.47
N LEU A 28 -13.58 -4.52 6.23
CA LEU A 28 -12.86 -5.74 5.92
C LEU A 28 -11.48 -5.44 5.34
N TYR A 29 -10.44 -5.97 5.98
CA TYR A 29 -9.09 -5.97 5.41
C TYR A 29 -8.63 -7.39 5.17
N ILE A 30 -8.28 -7.69 3.92
CA ILE A 30 -7.80 -9.02 3.54
C ILE A 30 -6.55 -8.88 2.68
N PHE A 31 -5.57 -9.70 3.02
CA PHE A 31 -4.45 -9.99 2.16
C PHE A 31 -4.51 -11.46 1.71
N VAL A 32 -4.47 -11.68 0.40
CA VAL A 32 -4.55 -13.01 -0.23
C VAL A 32 -3.21 -13.33 -0.89
N GLY A 33 -2.42 -14.16 -0.21
CA GLY A 33 -1.07 -14.54 -0.65
C GLY A 33 -0.99 -15.71 -1.63
N GLN A 34 -2.09 -16.18 -2.22
CA GLN A 34 -2.10 -17.36 -3.10
C GLN A 34 -2.85 -17.13 -4.43
N ARG A 35 -2.76 -18.12 -5.35
CA ARG A 35 -3.20 -18.10 -6.77
C ARG A 35 -4.68 -17.78 -7.05
N THR A 36 -5.47 -17.40 -6.05
CA THR A 36 -6.88 -17.00 -6.21
C THR A 36 -6.98 -15.51 -5.92
N CYS A 37 -7.24 -14.71 -6.96
CA CYS A 37 -7.61 -13.31 -6.75
C CYS A 37 -9.07 -13.23 -6.33
N LEU A 38 -9.37 -12.43 -5.32
CA LEU A 38 -10.74 -12.04 -5.00
C LEU A 38 -11.16 -10.90 -5.94
N ASP A 39 -12.39 -10.99 -6.45
CA ASP A 39 -13.03 -9.93 -7.22
C ASP A 39 -14.36 -9.51 -6.53
N GLY A 40 -15.11 -8.59 -7.15
CA GLY A 40 -16.41 -8.18 -6.65
C GLY A 40 -17.46 -9.30 -6.63
N ASN A 41 -17.37 -10.26 -7.55
CA ASN A 41 -18.29 -11.41 -7.58
C ASN A 41 -18.07 -12.34 -6.39
N CYS A 42 -16.81 -12.59 -6.01
CA CYS A 42 -16.46 -13.33 -4.80
C CYS A 42 -17.07 -12.67 -3.56
N LEU A 43 -16.85 -11.36 -3.37
CA LEU A 43 -17.39 -10.64 -2.21
C LEU A 43 -18.93 -10.64 -2.19
N LYS A 44 -19.55 -10.52 -3.37
CA LYS A 44 -21.00 -10.59 -3.49
C LYS A 44 -21.52 -11.94 -3.01
N ASN A 45 -20.98 -13.01 -3.56
CA ASN A 45 -21.45 -14.37 -3.32
C ASN A 45 -21.14 -14.83 -1.90
N ASP A 46 -19.96 -14.49 -1.38
CA ASP A 46 -19.49 -15.03 -0.10
C ASP A 46 -19.94 -14.21 1.11
N ILE A 47 -20.09 -12.89 0.95
CA ILE A 47 -20.33 -11.95 2.06
C ILE A 47 -21.67 -11.24 1.90
N ILE A 48 -21.85 -10.45 0.84
CA ILE A 48 -22.98 -9.52 0.73
C ILE A 48 -24.32 -10.29 0.71
N ASN A 49 -24.43 -11.36 -0.06
CA ASN A 49 -25.66 -12.15 -0.16
C ASN A 49 -26.04 -12.86 1.16
N HIS A 50 -25.08 -13.04 2.07
CA HIS A 50 -25.29 -13.75 3.33
C HIS A 50 -25.50 -12.82 4.54
N LEU A 51 -25.32 -11.52 4.35
CA LEU A 51 -25.45 -10.50 5.39
C LEU A 51 -26.57 -9.51 5.02
N PRO A 52 -27.85 -9.91 5.12
CA PRO A 52 -28.98 -9.11 4.62
C PRO A 52 -29.20 -7.80 5.39
N ARG A 53 -28.60 -7.64 6.58
CA ARG A 53 -28.65 -6.41 7.38
C ARG A 53 -27.46 -5.49 7.17
N LEU A 54 -26.46 -5.91 6.37
CA LEU A 54 -25.26 -5.13 6.13
C LEU A 54 -25.62 -3.88 5.32
N ASN A 55 -25.68 -2.74 5.98
CA ASN A 55 -25.99 -1.45 5.38
C ASN A 55 -24.73 -0.65 5.02
N LYS A 56 -23.60 -0.99 5.63
CA LYS A 56 -22.31 -0.34 5.38
C LYS A 56 -21.20 -1.36 5.29
N PHE A 57 -20.60 -1.42 4.11
CA PHE A 57 -19.50 -2.32 3.83
C PHE A 57 -18.33 -1.53 3.26
N THR A 58 -17.22 -1.50 4.01
CA THR A 58 -15.95 -0.97 3.53
C THR A 58 -14.91 -2.08 3.46
N PHE A 59 -13.99 -1.97 2.52
CA PHE A 59 -12.94 -2.97 2.37
C PHE A 59 -11.66 -2.40 1.79
N ASN A 60 -10.55 -3.08 2.12
CA ASN A 60 -9.28 -3.03 1.42
C ASN A 60 -8.81 -4.47 1.22
N ILE A 61 -8.66 -4.87 -0.05
CA ILE A 61 -8.28 -6.23 -0.41
C ILE A 61 -7.07 -6.17 -1.33
N ARG A 62 -6.03 -6.90 -0.94
CA ARG A 62 -4.81 -7.07 -1.72
C ARG A 62 -4.58 -8.54 -2.03
N SER A 63 -4.30 -8.86 -3.29
CA SER A 63 -3.97 -10.21 -3.74
C SER A 63 -2.62 -10.22 -4.46
N PHE A 64 -1.81 -11.26 -4.26
CA PHE A 64 -0.61 -11.49 -5.09
C PHE A 64 -0.96 -12.32 -6.33
N ILE A 65 -0.37 -11.93 -7.45
CA ILE A 65 -0.45 -12.60 -8.75
C ILE A 65 0.89 -13.30 -8.96
N TYR A 66 0.90 -14.63 -9.06
CA TYR A 66 2.15 -15.41 -9.21
C TYR A 66 2.35 -15.98 -10.62
N ASP A 67 1.33 -15.89 -11.48
CA ASP A 67 1.33 -16.41 -12.83
C ASP A 67 0.99 -15.26 -13.78
N LEU A 68 1.94 -14.85 -14.63
CA LEU A 68 1.75 -13.73 -15.55
C LEU A 68 0.65 -14.02 -16.59
N ASP A 69 0.32 -15.29 -16.81
CA ASP A 69 -0.81 -15.70 -17.65
C ASP A 69 -2.18 -15.30 -17.06
N GLN A 70 -2.23 -14.88 -15.79
CA GLN A 70 -3.42 -14.29 -15.15
C GLN A 70 -3.46 -12.76 -15.20
N ALA A 71 -2.46 -12.10 -15.81
CA ALA A 71 -2.38 -10.65 -15.89
C ALA A 71 -3.60 -10.03 -16.61
N ASP A 72 -4.04 -10.66 -17.71
CA ASP A 72 -5.21 -10.21 -18.47
C ASP A 72 -6.53 -10.43 -17.72
N LEU A 73 -6.57 -11.37 -16.76
CA LEU A 73 -7.76 -11.69 -15.96
C LEU A 73 -7.98 -10.71 -14.80
N LEU A 74 -7.01 -9.83 -14.51
CA LEU A 74 -7.03 -8.95 -13.35
C LEU A 74 -6.70 -7.51 -13.73
N SER A 75 -7.18 -7.04 -14.88
CA SER A 75 -7.06 -5.63 -15.23
C SER A 75 -7.83 -4.75 -14.24
N LYS A 76 -7.42 -3.48 -14.15
CA LYS A 76 -8.11 -2.48 -13.34
C LYS A 76 -9.59 -2.41 -13.70
N GLU A 77 -9.87 -2.42 -15.01
CA GLU A 77 -11.19 -2.33 -15.61
C GLU A 77 -12.02 -3.57 -15.26
N TYR A 78 -11.44 -4.77 -15.36
CA TYR A 78 -12.13 -6.00 -14.98
C TYR A 78 -12.57 -5.95 -13.52
N ILE A 79 -11.66 -5.62 -12.59
CA ILE A 79 -11.98 -5.54 -11.17
C ILE A 79 -13.10 -4.53 -10.93
N GLN A 80 -13.00 -3.32 -11.47
CA GLN A 80 -14.05 -2.31 -11.31
C GLN A 80 -15.39 -2.77 -11.89
N ASP A 81 -15.38 -3.48 -13.01
CA ASP A 81 -16.58 -4.00 -13.65
C ASP A 81 -17.29 -5.06 -12.79
N THR A 82 -16.56 -5.87 -12.02
CA THR A 82 -17.17 -6.85 -11.10
C THR A 82 -17.96 -6.22 -9.94
N PHE A 83 -17.75 -4.92 -9.68
CA PHE A 83 -18.52 -4.16 -8.68
C PHE A 83 -19.70 -3.40 -9.29
N LYS A 84 -19.86 -3.38 -10.62
CA LYS A 84 -21.04 -2.76 -11.25
C LYS A 84 -22.30 -3.49 -10.77
N GLY A 85 -23.24 -2.73 -10.22
CA GLY A 85 -24.50 -3.25 -9.69
C GLY A 85 -24.45 -3.72 -8.24
N LEU A 86 -23.35 -3.51 -7.51
CA LEU A 86 -23.26 -3.72 -6.05
C LEU A 86 -23.60 -2.46 -5.25
N GLY A 87 -24.74 -1.83 -5.58
CA GLY A 87 -25.20 -0.59 -4.93
C GLY A 87 -24.27 0.61 -5.19
N ASP A 88 -24.22 1.54 -4.23
CA ASP A 88 -23.46 2.80 -4.33
C ASP A 88 -21.97 2.65 -3.94
N ILE A 89 -21.44 1.42 -3.92
CA ILE A 89 -20.04 1.17 -3.56
C ILE A 89 -19.13 1.61 -4.70
N GLN A 90 -18.45 2.73 -4.51
CA GLN A 90 -17.38 3.15 -5.41
C GLN A 90 -16.09 2.38 -5.09
N VAL A 91 -15.45 1.81 -6.11
CA VAL A 91 -14.22 1.02 -5.96
C VAL A 91 -13.06 1.62 -6.75
N ILE A 92 -11.92 1.75 -6.07
CA ILE A 92 -10.65 2.09 -6.70
C ILE A 92 -9.80 0.84 -6.73
N SER A 93 -9.20 0.54 -7.87
CA SER A 93 -8.29 -0.59 -8.07
C SER A 93 -6.98 -0.14 -8.72
N CYS A 94 -5.91 -0.86 -8.40
CA CYS A 94 -4.58 -0.72 -8.94
C CYS A 94 -3.99 -2.12 -9.12
N VAL A 95 -3.28 -2.32 -10.22
CA VAL A 95 -2.67 -3.60 -10.59
C VAL A 95 -1.24 -3.31 -10.99
N ASP A 96 -0.31 -3.90 -10.27
CA ASP A 96 1.11 -3.68 -10.47
C ASP A 96 1.80 -4.99 -10.80
N TYR A 97 2.81 -4.92 -11.67
CA TYR A 97 3.63 -6.05 -12.04
C TYR A 97 5.07 -5.80 -11.64
N PHE A 98 5.70 -6.83 -11.10
CA PHE A 98 7.05 -6.85 -10.56
C PHE A 98 7.87 -7.89 -11.37
N PRO A 99 8.44 -7.50 -12.53
CA PRO A 99 9.11 -8.42 -13.43
C PRO A 99 10.28 -9.19 -12.83
N LYS A 100 11.06 -8.58 -11.92
CA LYS A 100 12.22 -9.26 -11.30
C LYS A 100 11.76 -10.38 -10.37
N GLN A 101 10.67 -10.16 -9.63
CA GLN A 101 10.06 -11.14 -8.74
C GLN A 101 9.14 -12.12 -9.48
N ARG A 102 8.79 -11.84 -10.74
CA ARG A 102 7.79 -12.59 -11.53
C ARG A 102 6.45 -12.70 -10.80
N THR A 103 6.06 -11.60 -10.16
CA THR A 103 4.80 -11.49 -9.43
C THR A 103 4.10 -10.20 -9.82
N GLY A 104 2.84 -10.07 -9.44
CA GLY A 104 2.11 -8.81 -9.45
C GLY A 104 1.30 -8.66 -8.18
N GLN A 105 0.73 -7.48 -7.96
CA GLN A 105 -0.30 -7.27 -6.95
C GLN A 105 -1.55 -6.70 -7.59
N CYS A 106 -2.71 -7.17 -7.14
CA CYS A 106 -3.98 -6.51 -7.36
C CYS A 106 -4.43 -5.94 -6.02
N HIS A 107 -4.63 -4.63 -5.96
CA HIS A 107 -5.15 -3.95 -4.77
C HIS A 107 -6.41 -3.19 -5.16
N PHE A 108 -7.49 -3.41 -4.42
CA PHE A 108 -8.72 -2.64 -4.58
C PHE A 108 -9.40 -2.38 -3.24
N TYR A 109 -10.11 -1.26 -3.15
CA TYR A 109 -10.73 -0.80 -1.93
C TYR A 109 -11.99 0.03 -2.20
N SER A 110 -12.88 0.06 -1.21
CA SER A 110 -14.07 0.90 -1.22
C SER A 110 -13.70 2.37 -0.94
N TYR A 111 -14.32 3.30 -1.68
CA TYR A 111 -14.21 4.74 -1.45
C TYR A 111 -15.45 5.29 -0.71
N PRO A 112 -15.29 6.19 0.28
CA PRO A 112 -14.03 6.73 0.80
C PRO A 112 -13.24 5.70 1.63
N TYR A 113 -11.92 5.83 1.60
CA TYR A 113 -11.02 4.98 2.37
C TYR A 113 -11.09 5.32 3.87
N THR A 114 -11.38 4.34 4.72
CA THR A 114 -11.65 4.55 6.16
C THR A 114 -10.66 3.86 7.10
N LEU A 115 -9.76 3.01 6.58
CA LEU A 115 -8.79 2.31 7.41
C LEU A 115 -7.61 3.21 7.81
N THR A 116 -6.93 2.82 8.88
CA THR A 116 -5.78 3.57 9.44
C THR A 116 -4.44 3.21 8.84
N TYR A 117 -4.38 2.21 7.97
CA TYR A 117 -3.15 1.78 7.30
C TYR A 117 -3.37 1.62 5.81
N TYR A 118 -2.33 1.76 5.00
CA TYR A 118 -2.32 1.50 3.56
C TYR A 118 -1.00 0.82 3.18
N ASN A 119 -1.08 -0.45 2.77
CA ASN A 119 0.11 -1.29 2.61
C ASN A 119 0.50 -1.56 1.16
N ASN A 120 1.81 -1.58 0.91
CA ASN A 120 2.46 -1.82 -0.39
C ASN A 120 2.04 -0.85 -1.51
N ILE A 121 2.14 0.45 -1.22
CA ILE A 121 1.98 1.49 -2.24
C ILE A 121 3.15 1.42 -3.23
N THR A 122 2.84 1.37 -4.51
CA THR A 122 3.77 1.36 -5.65
C THR A 122 3.79 2.71 -6.36
N ASN A 123 4.68 2.87 -7.35
CA ASN A 123 4.74 4.07 -8.19
C ASN A 123 3.45 4.36 -8.96
N ASN A 124 2.61 3.36 -9.20
CA ASN A 124 1.31 3.52 -9.87
C ASN A 124 0.22 4.08 -8.94
N PHE A 125 0.54 4.35 -7.68
CA PHE A 125 -0.33 5.06 -6.76
C PHE A 125 -0.82 6.37 -7.38
N THR A 126 -2.13 6.41 -7.60
CA THR A 126 -2.83 7.62 -8.00
C THR A 126 -3.12 8.44 -6.76
N ASP A 127 -2.89 9.74 -6.87
CA ASP A 127 -3.15 10.74 -5.84
C ASP A 127 -4.56 10.61 -5.20
N GLY A 128 -4.76 11.23 -4.05
CA GLY A 128 -6.01 11.16 -3.30
C GLY A 128 -5.82 11.63 -1.86
N LEU A 129 -6.91 11.83 -1.11
CA LEU A 129 -6.83 12.34 0.26
C LEU A 129 -7.28 11.29 1.28
N PHE A 130 -6.34 10.71 2.01
CA PHE A 130 -6.56 9.59 2.93
C PHE A 130 -6.50 10.07 4.39
N LYS A 131 -7.55 10.80 4.82
CA LYS A 131 -7.59 11.48 6.13
C LYS A 131 -7.49 10.54 7.34
N PHE A 132 -7.84 9.27 7.20
CA PHE A 132 -7.82 8.29 8.29
C PHE A 132 -6.53 7.49 8.38
N VAL A 133 -5.73 7.46 7.30
CA VAL A 133 -4.50 6.68 7.25
C VAL A 133 -3.44 7.35 8.13
N ARG A 134 -2.76 6.52 8.93
CA ARG A 134 -1.65 6.82 9.84
C ARG A 134 -0.43 5.98 9.52
N GLU A 135 -0.60 4.84 8.86
CA GLU A 135 0.49 3.92 8.56
C GLU A 135 0.56 3.62 7.07
N VAL A 136 1.74 3.80 6.47
CA VAL A 136 1.97 3.52 5.06
C VAL A 136 3.19 2.60 4.92
N SER A 137 3.05 1.57 4.08
CA SER A 137 4.20 0.82 3.56
C SER A 137 4.32 1.01 2.05
N LEU A 138 5.54 1.28 1.60
CA LEU A 138 5.91 1.47 0.20
C LEU A 138 6.69 0.27 -0.29
N PHE A 139 6.39 -0.21 -1.50
CA PHE A 139 7.12 -1.30 -2.14
C PHE A 139 7.02 -1.17 -3.66
N ASP A 140 8.16 -1.23 -4.36
CA ASP A 140 8.21 -1.31 -5.82
C ASP A 140 9.59 -1.84 -6.27
N GLU A 141 9.66 -2.34 -7.51
CA GLU A 141 10.92 -2.66 -8.17
C GLU A 141 11.52 -1.46 -8.92
N HIS A 142 10.69 -0.47 -9.25
CA HIS A 142 11.09 0.79 -9.83
C HIS A 142 11.47 1.79 -8.74
N PRO A 143 12.42 2.70 -9.00
CA PRO A 143 12.83 3.66 -7.99
C PRO A 143 11.71 4.62 -7.62
N PHE A 144 11.64 5.00 -6.35
CA PHE A 144 10.77 6.08 -5.89
C PHE A 144 11.50 7.42 -6.04
N GLU A 145 11.12 8.25 -7.00
CA GLU A 145 11.75 9.56 -7.18
C GLU A 145 11.16 10.59 -6.19
N HIS A 146 11.79 11.76 -6.06
CA HIS A 146 11.37 12.83 -5.13
C HIS A 146 9.87 13.17 -5.23
N GLU A 147 9.35 13.28 -6.46
CA GLU A 147 7.93 13.57 -6.74
C GLU A 147 6.97 12.49 -6.20
N PHE A 148 7.42 11.24 -6.10
CA PHE A 148 6.62 10.19 -5.48
C PHE A 148 6.38 10.50 -4.00
N PHE A 149 7.41 10.89 -3.28
CA PHE A 149 7.30 11.22 -1.85
C PHE A 149 6.49 12.49 -1.60
N ILE A 150 6.51 13.47 -2.52
CA ILE A 150 5.58 14.61 -2.50
C ILE A 150 4.12 14.12 -2.57
N ARG A 151 3.81 13.21 -3.50
CA ARG A 151 2.46 12.61 -3.60
C ARG A 151 2.07 11.89 -2.31
N ILE A 152 2.97 11.12 -1.71
CA ILE A 152 2.72 10.44 -0.43
C ILE A 152 2.43 11.47 0.68
N ALA A 153 3.26 12.50 0.85
CA ALA A 153 3.05 13.50 1.90
C ALA A 153 1.70 14.23 1.74
N ARG A 154 1.31 14.59 0.51
CA ARG A 154 0.02 15.23 0.22
C ARG A 154 -1.17 14.28 0.46
N ALA A 155 -1.02 13.03 0.06
CA ALA A 155 -2.11 12.06 0.16
C ALA A 155 -2.39 11.62 1.60
N PHE A 156 -1.35 11.61 2.44
CA PHE A 156 -1.39 11.14 3.83
C PHE A 156 -0.98 12.25 4.81
N PRO A 157 -1.79 13.31 4.96
CA PRO A 157 -1.40 14.49 5.75
C PRO A 157 -1.19 14.20 7.24
N LEU A 158 -1.74 13.09 7.76
CA LEU A 158 -1.62 12.66 9.15
C LEU A 158 -0.75 11.41 9.29
N LEU A 159 0.18 11.18 8.36
CA LEU A 159 1.05 10.00 8.37
C LEU A 159 1.93 9.96 9.62
N GLU A 160 1.85 8.88 10.38
CA GLU A 160 2.58 8.65 11.61
C GLU A 160 3.70 7.61 11.42
N ASN A 161 3.45 6.57 10.63
CA ASN A 161 4.40 5.48 10.38
C ASN A 161 4.64 5.32 8.88
N LEU A 162 5.87 5.52 8.43
CA LEU A 162 6.28 5.25 7.06
C LEU A 162 7.31 4.12 7.03
N SER A 163 7.03 3.10 6.25
CA SER A 163 8.00 2.03 5.95
C SER A 163 8.18 1.91 4.44
N MET A 164 9.39 1.55 4.00
CA MET A 164 9.65 1.36 2.58
C MET A 164 10.62 0.20 2.34
N ILE A 165 10.37 -0.50 1.23
CA ILE A 165 11.23 -1.55 0.67
C ILE A 165 11.47 -1.19 -0.79
N ASN A 166 12.71 -0.84 -1.13
CA ASN A 166 13.10 -0.55 -2.51
C ASN A 166 14.63 -0.57 -2.64
N GLN A 167 15.17 -1.60 -3.30
CA GLN A 167 16.62 -1.73 -3.49
C GLN A 167 17.13 -1.01 -4.74
N THR A 168 16.22 -0.45 -5.55
CA THR A 168 16.59 0.20 -6.81
C THR A 168 17.03 1.64 -6.53
N GLN A 169 18.19 2.01 -7.07
CA GLN A 169 18.77 3.35 -6.98
C GLN A 169 17.87 4.42 -7.63
N GLN A 170 17.78 5.62 -7.03
CA GLN A 170 17.05 6.75 -7.62
C GLN A 170 17.76 7.22 -8.89
N LYS A 171 16.99 7.51 -9.95
CA LYS A 171 17.57 8.00 -11.21
C LYS A 171 17.89 9.49 -11.12
N GLN A 172 17.03 10.24 -10.43
CA GLN A 172 17.17 11.69 -10.30
C GLN A 172 17.83 12.00 -8.97
N LYS A 173 19.17 11.90 -8.92
CA LYS A 173 19.90 12.26 -7.72
C LYS A 173 19.65 13.72 -7.36
N LEU A 174 19.34 13.93 -6.09
CA LEU A 174 19.24 15.23 -5.46
C LEU A 174 20.64 15.82 -5.31
N ASN A 175 21.23 16.30 -6.41
CA ASN A 175 22.49 17.05 -6.35
C ASN A 175 22.22 18.48 -5.89
N ASN A 176 23.23 19.15 -5.31
CA ASN A 176 23.16 20.54 -4.82
C ASN A 176 22.67 21.58 -5.84
N ASN A 177 22.56 21.24 -7.13
CA ASN A 177 22.04 22.12 -8.18
C ASN A 177 20.51 22.08 -8.34
N ASN A 178 19.79 21.29 -7.52
CA ASN A 178 18.33 21.12 -7.61
C ASN A 178 17.58 22.17 -6.75
N GLU A 179 17.91 23.45 -6.91
CA GLU A 179 17.34 24.59 -6.15
C GLU A 179 15.81 24.79 -6.32
N HIS A 180 15.15 23.99 -7.16
CA HIS A 180 13.73 24.16 -7.51
C HIS A 180 12.81 23.03 -7.04
N LEU A 181 13.31 22.03 -6.32
CA LEU A 181 12.45 20.94 -5.86
C LEU A 181 11.61 21.37 -4.66
N SER A 182 10.34 20.98 -4.68
CA SER A 182 9.42 21.26 -3.58
C SER A 182 9.86 20.52 -2.32
N ILE A 183 9.77 21.18 -1.17
CA ILE A 183 10.03 20.58 0.14
C ILE A 183 8.94 19.55 0.45
N ILE A 184 9.34 18.37 0.91
CA ILE A 184 8.44 17.33 1.42
C ILE A 184 8.33 17.48 2.92
N GLU A 185 7.11 17.66 3.44
CA GLU A 185 6.88 17.80 4.88
C GLU A 185 6.11 16.60 5.43
N TYR A 186 6.69 15.92 6.41
CA TYR A 186 6.06 14.81 7.12
C TYR A 186 5.77 15.18 8.59
N LEU A 187 4.93 16.19 8.80
CA LEU A 187 4.74 16.87 10.09
C LEU A 187 4.31 15.95 11.26
N HIS A 188 3.64 14.84 10.97
CA HIS A 188 3.10 13.92 11.98
C HIS A 188 3.92 12.61 12.11
N LEU A 189 5.00 12.48 11.34
CA LEU A 189 5.75 11.24 11.29
C LEU A 189 6.46 10.99 12.63
N ASN A 190 6.18 9.84 13.22
CA ASN A 190 6.79 9.38 14.47
C ASN A 190 7.75 8.20 14.25
N GLN A 191 7.63 7.50 13.12
CA GLN A 191 8.45 6.34 12.79
C GLN A 191 8.75 6.30 11.31
N LEU A 192 10.04 6.11 10.99
CA LEU A 192 10.53 5.90 9.64
C LEU A 192 11.33 4.61 9.60
N ARG A 193 10.94 3.69 8.70
CA ARG A 193 11.57 2.38 8.58
C ARG A 193 12.06 2.12 7.16
N PHE A 194 13.37 1.91 7.05
CA PHE A 194 14.08 1.49 5.85
C PHE A 194 14.32 -0.02 5.93
N ILE A 195 13.58 -0.81 5.14
CA ILE A 195 13.68 -2.27 5.10
C ILE A 195 14.26 -2.65 3.74
N ASP A 196 15.48 -3.17 3.68
CA ASP A 196 16.11 -3.55 2.40
C ASP A 196 16.03 -2.41 1.36
N THR A 197 16.45 -1.21 1.74
CA THR A 197 16.36 -0.01 0.88
C THR A 197 17.72 0.41 0.35
N HIS A 198 17.75 0.98 -0.86
CA HIS A 198 18.93 1.66 -1.38
C HIS A 198 19.28 2.90 -0.52
N ASP A 199 20.57 3.23 -0.45
CA ASP A 199 21.06 4.34 0.39
C ASP A 199 20.56 5.72 -0.07
N ASP A 200 20.27 5.91 -1.35
CA ASP A 200 19.67 7.13 -1.91
C ASP A 200 18.39 7.57 -1.13
N TYR A 201 17.54 6.62 -0.73
CA TYR A 201 16.33 6.93 0.04
C TYR A 201 16.67 7.41 1.46
N VAL A 202 17.72 6.85 2.05
CA VAL A 202 18.20 7.26 3.36
C VAL A 202 18.78 8.67 3.28
N GLU A 203 19.56 8.96 2.24
CA GLU A 203 20.12 10.30 1.96
C GLU A 203 19.00 11.33 1.76
N GLN A 204 17.97 11.02 0.96
CA GLN A 204 16.83 11.93 0.74
C GLN A 204 16.12 12.32 2.04
N PHE A 205 15.95 11.38 2.97
CA PHE A 205 15.20 11.64 4.20
C PHE A 205 16.06 12.22 5.33
N LEU A 206 17.33 11.85 5.43
CA LEU A 206 18.17 12.18 6.58
C LEU A 206 19.19 13.28 6.33
N VAL A 207 19.63 13.47 5.08
CA VAL A 207 20.72 14.40 4.73
C VAL A 207 20.21 15.56 3.88
N ASN A 208 19.32 15.30 2.92
CA ASN A 208 18.84 16.33 2.01
C ASN A 208 17.91 17.33 2.69
N THR A 209 18.12 18.62 2.40
CA THR A 209 17.32 19.73 2.94
C THR A 209 15.88 19.77 2.43
N ASN A 210 15.55 18.96 1.42
CA ASN A 210 14.26 18.96 0.75
C ASN A 210 13.24 18.02 1.42
N THR A 211 13.60 17.40 2.55
CA THR A 211 12.68 16.61 3.38
C THR A 211 12.69 17.14 4.81
N CYS A 212 11.53 17.62 5.28
CA CYS A 212 11.34 18.08 6.64
C CYS A 212 10.71 16.97 7.50
N LEU A 213 11.47 16.55 8.49
CA LEU A 213 11.14 15.49 9.43
C LEU A 213 10.98 16.06 10.87
N PRO A 214 10.00 15.57 11.65
CA PRO A 214 9.93 15.88 13.07
C PRO A 214 11.20 15.50 13.85
N LYS A 215 11.53 16.27 14.89
CA LYS A 215 12.77 16.11 15.66
C LYS A 215 12.90 14.77 16.41
N ASN A 216 11.79 14.12 16.73
CA ASN A 216 11.73 12.93 17.61
C ASN A 216 11.22 11.67 16.88
N ILE A 217 11.73 11.40 15.68
CA ILE A 217 11.36 10.21 14.92
C ILE A 217 12.11 8.98 15.44
N ARG A 218 11.40 7.86 15.54
CA ARG A 218 11.99 6.53 15.68
C ARG A 218 12.47 6.04 14.33
N LEU A 219 13.78 6.04 14.13
CA LEU A 219 14.41 5.56 12.89
C LEU A 219 14.77 4.08 13.01
N PHE A 220 14.32 3.28 12.03
CA PHE A 220 14.72 1.89 11.86
C PHE A 220 15.47 1.76 10.55
N ILE A 221 16.77 1.50 10.63
CA ILE A 221 17.68 1.47 9.49
C ILE A 221 18.81 0.48 9.75
N HIS A 222 19.33 -0.16 8.69
CA HIS A 222 20.54 -0.95 8.78
C HIS A 222 21.76 -0.07 9.11
N TYR A 223 22.55 -0.49 10.09
CA TYR A 223 23.72 0.25 10.57
C TYR A 223 24.68 0.63 9.43
N ASP A 224 24.93 -0.28 8.49
CA ASP A 224 25.87 -0.04 7.40
C ASP A 224 25.38 1.04 6.43
N SER A 225 24.08 1.08 6.12
CA SER A 225 23.48 2.14 5.31
C SER A 225 23.58 3.49 6.00
N LEU A 226 23.26 3.55 7.30
CA LEU A 226 23.38 4.79 8.08
C LEU A 226 24.82 5.28 8.12
N LYS A 227 25.79 4.37 8.33
CA LYS A 227 27.21 4.68 8.35
C LYS A 227 27.71 5.22 7.00
N ARG A 228 27.28 4.65 5.88
CA ARG A 228 27.66 5.14 4.54
C ARG A 228 27.09 6.53 4.26
N VAL A 229 25.79 6.73 4.51
CA VAL A 229 25.11 8.00 4.22
C VAL A 229 25.60 9.15 5.09
N THR A 230 25.93 8.87 6.35
CA THR A 230 26.45 9.88 7.29
C THR A 230 27.97 10.04 7.26
N ASN A 231 28.66 9.40 6.31
CA ASN A 231 30.12 9.36 6.25
C ASN A 231 30.78 8.99 7.60
N ASN A 232 30.28 7.95 8.28
CA ASN A 232 30.68 7.55 9.64
C ASN A 232 30.32 8.57 10.74
N PHE A 233 29.15 9.22 10.61
CA PHE A 233 28.65 10.20 11.59
C PHE A 233 29.52 11.46 11.72
N THR A 234 30.23 11.84 10.65
CA THR A 234 31.11 13.03 10.60
C THR A 234 30.47 14.18 9.89
#